data_AF-K0EZ87-F1
#
_entry.id   AF-K0EZ87-F1
#
_cell.length_a   1.000
_cell.length_b   1.000
_cell.length_c   1.000
_cell.angle_alpha   90.00
_cell.angle_beta   90.00
_cell.angle_gamma   90.00
#
_symmetry.space_group_name_H-M   'P 1'
#
loop_
_entity.id
_entity.type
_entity.pdbx_description
1 polymer ?
#
loop_
_entity_poly.entity_id
_entity_poly.type
_entity_poly.pdbx_seq_one_letter_code
_entity_poly.pdbx_strand_id
1 'polypeptide(L)'
;MDSIDLWFRVSEVRPIAEHAVASTEHAQSLSQQLDNEPAQPSLMWAKDDGCYLMSNGEPQQLTDPDNPASGMKSAYAAGWGSGTRALLGQTLVGSNDFEEHLPLHEKLGGGATLIERIRAYEEADGWLVITVTTDSNQISFSSHPPAKNSLQRRSHTSPNPLRPSERS
;
A
#
# COMPACT_ATOMS: atom_id res chain seq x y z
N MET A 1 -3.26 -4.66 -20.04
CA MET A 1 -2.31 -3.91 -19.20
C MET A 1 -1.95 -4.82 -18.06
N ASP A 2 -0.65 -4.98 -17.81
CA ASP A 2 -0.19 -5.76 -16.66
C ASP A 2 -0.47 -4.96 -15.38
N SER A 3 -0.87 -5.66 -14.32
CA SER A 3 -1.16 -5.07 -13.02
C SER A 3 -0.81 -6.05 -11.90
N ILE A 4 -0.48 -5.53 -10.72
CA ILE A 4 -0.36 -6.31 -9.49
C ILE A 4 -1.32 -5.75 -8.45
N ASP A 5 -2.02 -6.64 -7.76
CA ASP A 5 -2.91 -6.28 -6.67
C ASP A 5 -2.21 -6.55 -5.33
N LEU A 6 -2.12 -5.53 -4.50
CA LEU A 6 -1.60 -5.60 -3.14
C LEU A 6 -2.79 -5.64 -2.17
N TRP A 7 -2.93 -6.74 -1.44
CA TRP A 7 -4.10 -7.02 -0.61
C TRP A 7 -3.77 -6.84 0.87
N PHE A 8 -4.43 -5.90 1.53
CA PHE A 8 -4.25 -5.61 2.95
C PHE A 8 -5.52 -5.98 3.70
N ARG A 9 -5.40 -6.73 4.80
CA ARG A 9 -6.58 -7.10 5.58
C ARG A 9 -7.09 -5.89 6.33
N VAL A 10 -8.38 -5.57 6.19
CA VAL A 10 -8.94 -4.33 6.78
C VAL A 10 -8.85 -4.32 8.30
N SER A 11 -8.95 -5.48 8.95
CA SER A 11 -8.77 -5.59 10.40
C SER A 11 -7.37 -5.22 10.89
N GLU A 12 -6.34 -5.29 10.04
CA GLU A 12 -4.98 -4.82 10.34
C GLU A 12 -4.79 -3.34 9.99
N VAL A 13 -5.43 -2.89 8.91
CA VAL A 13 -5.35 -1.50 8.42
C VAL A 13 -6.16 -0.53 9.30
N ARG A 14 -7.33 -0.92 9.79
CA ARG A 14 -8.22 -0.01 10.52
C ARG A 14 -7.56 0.63 11.75
N PRO A 15 -6.89 -0.10 12.66
CA PRO A 15 -6.24 0.54 13.81
C PRO A 15 -5.18 1.58 13.42
N ILE A 16 -4.57 1.42 12.24
CA ILE A 16 -3.57 2.34 11.68
C ILE A 16 -4.25 3.59 11.10
N ALA A 17 -5.34 3.39 10.37
CA ALA A 17 -6.13 4.48 9.81
C ALA A 17 -6.80 5.33 10.91
N GLU A 18 -7.36 4.69 11.94
CA GLU A 18 -7.98 5.39 13.07
C GLU A 18 -6.94 6.17 13.88
N HIS A 19 -5.71 5.65 14.02
CA HIS A 19 -4.61 6.40 14.62
C HIS A 19 -4.32 7.67 13.83
N ALA A 20 -4.13 7.57 12.51
CA ALA A 20 -3.88 8.75 11.67
C ALA A 20 -5.00 9.79 11.80
N VAL A 21 -6.26 9.38 11.86
CA VAL A 21 -7.40 10.30 12.03
C VAL A 21 -7.42 10.95 13.42
N ALA A 22 -7.03 10.22 14.47
CA ALA A 22 -7.06 10.70 15.84
C ALA A 22 -5.85 11.57 16.22
N SER A 23 -4.73 11.43 15.50
CA SER A 23 -3.53 12.24 15.73
C SER A 23 -3.78 13.73 15.47
N THR A 24 -3.19 14.57 16.32
CA THR A 24 -3.25 16.04 16.19
C THR A 24 -2.19 16.60 15.26
N GLU A 25 -1.12 15.84 15.04
CA GLU A 25 0.00 16.17 14.16
C GLU A 25 0.24 15.01 13.20
N HIS A 26 0.81 15.32 12.03
CA HIS A 26 1.04 14.34 10.98
C HIS A 26 2.37 14.62 10.27
N ALA A 27 3.08 13.57 9.92
CA ALA A 27 4.18 13.63 8.97
C ALA A 27 3.65 14.05 7.59
N GLN A 28 4.36 14.97 6.94
CA GLN A 28 4.07 15.39 5.57
C GLN A 28 4.72 14.43 4.57
N SER A 29 4.03 14.15 3.47
CA SER A 29 4.67 13.57 2.30
C SER A 29 5.66 14.54 1.66
N LEU A 30 6.60 14.02 0.88
CA LEU A 30 7.55 14.86 0.12
C LEU A 30 6.82 15.86 -0.80
N SER A 31 5.75 15.43 -1.49
CA SER A 31 4.96 16.31 -2.35
C SER A 31 4.31 17.44 -1.56
N GLN A 32 3.72 17.13 -0.39
CA GLN A 32 3.15 18.17 0.48
C GLN A 32 4.20 19.19 0.94
N GLN A 33 5.41 18.74 1.26
CA GLN A 33 6.51 19.65 1.62
C GLN A 33 6.90 20.55 0.44
N LEU A 34 7.03 19.98 -0.76
CA LEU A 34 7.40 20.73 -1.96
C LEU A 34 6.34 21.75 -2.37
N ASP A 35 5.07 21.38 -2.25
CA ASP A 35 3.93 22.23 -2.61
C ASP A 35 3.51 23.18 -1.48
N ASN A 36 4.14 23.10 -0.30
CA ASN A 36 3.75 23.82 0.92
C ASN A 36 2.31 23.54 1.37
N GLU A 37 1.83 22.34 1.11
CA GLU A 37 0.52 21.86 1.57
C GLU A 37 0.61 21.33 3.00
N PRO A 38 -0.43 21.56 3.83
CA PRO A 38 -0.44 21.05 5.19
C PRO A 38 -0.43 19.52 5.20
N ALA A 39 0.17 18.95 6.26
CA ALA A 39 0.05 17.53 6.55
C ALA A 39 -1.43 17.17 6.78
N GLN A 40 -1.85 15.99 6.32
CA GLN A 40 -3.23 15.53 6.47
C GLN A 40 -3.25 14.05 6.88
N PRO A 41 -4.26 13.59 7.64
CA PRO A 41 -4.40 12.19 8.01
C PRO A 41 -4.34 11.27 6.79
N SER A 42 -3.34 10.40 6.77
CA SER A 42 -3.05 9.53 5.63
C SER A 42 -2.57 8.17 6.10
N LEU A 43 -2.79 7.15 5.27
CA LEU A 43 -2.01 5.92 5.34
C LEU A 43 -0.73 6.12 4.52
N MET A 44 0.42 5.80 5.09
CA MET A 44 1.69 5.76 4.36
C MET A 44 1.84 4.38 3.74
N TRP A 45 1.70 4.28 2.42
CA TRP A 45 2.03 3.09 1.65
C TRP A 45 3.52 3.08 1.36
N ALA A 46 4.23 2.17 2.01
CA ALA A 46 5.68 2.09 1.92
C ALA A 46 6.13 0.74 1.34
N LYS A 47 7.28 0.78 0.67
CA LYS A 47 7.98 -0.42 0.22
C LYS A 47 9.48 -0.28 0.50
N ASP A 48 10.01 -1.23 1.25
CA ASP A 48 11.43 -1.33 1.63
C ASP A 48 11.88 -2.81 1.77
N ASP A 49 11.80 -3.44 2.94
CA ASP A 49 11.98 -4.88 3.20
C ASP A 49 10.68 -5.69 2.96
N GLY A 50 9.55 -5.00 2.87
CA GLY A 50 8.26 -5.56 2.44
C GLY A 50 7.42 -4.51 1.74
N CYS A 51 6.11 -4.71 1.69
CA CYS A 51 5.15 -3.72 1.23
C CYS A 51 4.03 -3.61 2.26
N TYR A 52 3.85 -2.44 2.88
CA TYR A 52 2.97 -2.27 4.02
C TYR A 52 2.34 -0.88 4.10
N LEU A 53 1.34 -0.74 4.97
CA LEU A 53 0.70 0.50 5.34
C LEU A 53 1.06 0.86 6.79
N MET A 54 1.40 2.14 7.03
CA MET A 54 1.59 2.73 8.37
C MET A 54 0.76 4.00 8.53
N SER A 55 0.70 4.52 9.75
CA SER A 55 0.05 5.79 10.05
C SER A 55 1.05 6.92 9.88
N ASN A 56 0.66 8.03 9.23
CA ASN A 56 1.46 9.26 9.26
C ASN A 56 1.20 10.12 10.51
N GLY A 57 0.37 9.67 11.44
CA GLY A 57 0.07 10.41 12.66
C GLY A 57 1.25 10.44 13.62
N GLU A 58 1.43 11.57 14.31
CA GLU A 58 2.48 11.76 15.31
C GLU A 58 1.91 11.84 16.75
N PRO A 59 2.58 11.25 17.75
CA PRO A 59 3.78 10.39 17.61
C PRO A 59 3.45 9.11 16.85
N GLN A 60 4.45 8.53 16.16
CA GLN A 60 4.28 7.29 15.41
C GLN A 60 3.63 6.18 16.24
N GLN A 61 2.70 5.45 15.61
CA GLN A 61 1.99 4.35 16.27
C GLN A 61 2.93 3.16 16.47
N LEU A 62 3.11 2.74 17.72
CA LEU A 62 3.85 1.53 18.06
C LEU A 62 3.01 0.26 17.92
N THR A 63 3.66 -0.86 17.63
CA THR A 63 3.01 -2.18 17.60
C THR A 63 2.50 -2.57 18.99
N ASP A 64 3.31 -2.29 20.02
CA ASP A 64 2.98 -2.44 21.42
C ASP A 64 3.15 -1.08 22.12
N PRO A 65 2.04 -0.38 22.46
CA PRO A 65 2.09 0.93 23.10
C PRO A 65 2.80 0.94 24.47
N ASP A 66 2.88 -0.20 25.15
CA ASP A 66 3.54 -0.32 26.45
C ASP A 66 5.05 -0.62 26.32
N ASN A 67 5.52 -0.87 25.10
CA ASN A 67 6.91 -1.18 24.80
C ASN A 67 7.49 -0.20 23.75
N PRO A 68 8.23 0.84 24.18
CA PRO A 68 8.89 1.79 23.29
C PRO A 68 9.93 1.18 22.35
N ALA A 69 10.44 -0.02 22.64
CA ALA A 69 11.34 -0.76 21.76
C ALA A 69 10.58 -1.57 20.69
N SER A 70 9.25 -1.60 20.74
CA SER A 70 8.46 -2.21 19.67
C SER A 70 8.56 -1.36 18.40
N GLY A 71 8.58 -2.04 17.25
CA GLY A 71 8.58 -1.35 15.97
C GLY A 71 7.26 -0.61 15.70
N MET A 72 7.26 0.24 14.69
CA MET A 72 6.06 0.92 14.22
C MET A 72 5.00 -0.08 13.76
N LYS A 73 3.74 0.19 14.10
CA LYS A 73 2.61 -0.64 13.70
C LYS A 73 2.44 -0.56 12.18
N SER A 74 2.48 -1.72 11.54
CA SER A 74 2.40 -1.86 10.08
C SER A 74 1.41 -2.96 9.69
N ALA A 75 0.67 -2.74 8.60
CA ALA A 75 -0.17 -3.76 7.97
C ALA A 75 0.47 -4.18 6.64
N TYR A 76 0.98 -5.40 6.56
CA TYR A 76 1.65 -5.90 5.36
C TYR A 76 0.66 -6.35 4.30
N ALA A 77 0.98 -6.12 3.02
CA ALA A 77 0.26 -6.75 1.93
C ALA A 77 0.46 -8.27 2.00
N ALA A 78 -0.62 -9.03 1.80
CA ALA A 78 -0.60 -10.48 1.78
C ALA A 78 0.44 -11.00 0.78
N GLY A 79 1.34 -11.86 1.25
CA GLY A 79 2.45 -12.40 0.44
C GLY A 79 3.68 -11.50 0.34
N TRP A 80 3.63 -10.27 0.86
CA TRP A 80 4.66 -9.23 0.71
C TRP A 80 5.16 -8.70 2.06
N GLY A 81 5.38 -9.63 3.00
CA GLY A 81 5.96 -9.34 4.32
C GLY A 81 7.45 -8.95 4.27
N SER A 82 8.07 -8.85 5.44
CA SER A 82 9.53 -8.67 5.58
C SER A 82 10.32 -9.74 4.81
N GLY A 83 11.47 -9.37 4.26
CA GLY A 83 12.32 -10.19 3.41
C GLY A 83 11.87 -10.32 1.96
N THR A 84 10.79 -9.65 1.54
CA THR A 84 10.25 -9.78 0.17
C THR A 84 10.73 -8.70 -0.80
N ARG A 85 11.54 -7.74 -0.34
CA ARG A 85 12.13 -6.65 -1.14
C ARG A 85 12.57 -7.06 -2.55
N ALA A 86 13.40 -8.09 -2.65
CA ALA A 86 13.99 -8.51 -3.91
C ALA A 86 12.97 -9.10 -4.89
N LEU A 87 11.92 -9.74 -4.36
CA LEU A 87 10.81 -10.26 -5.17
C LEU A 87 9.87 -9.13 -5.59
N LEU A 88 9.53 -8.20 -4.67
CA LEU A 88 8.77 -6.99 -4.99
C LEU A 88 9.44 -6.18 -6.10
N GLY A 89 10.76 -6.08 -6.07
CA GLY A 89 11.56 -5.40 -7.10
C GLY A 89 11.46 -5.97 -8.51
N GLN A 90 10.93 -7.19 -8.66
CA GLN A 90 10.67 -7.85 -9.95
C GLN A 90 9.21 -7.68 -10.41
N THR A 91 8.40 -6.92 -9.67
CA THR A 91 7.00 -6.62 -9.97
C THR A 91 6.84 -5.19 -10.47
N LEU A 92 5.61 -4.80 -10.80
CA LEU A 92 5.26 -3.41 -11.16
C LEU A 92 5.41 -2.41 -10.01
N VAL A 93 5.53 -2.87 -8.76
CA VAL A 93 5.87 -2.00 -7.61
C VAL A 93 7.29 -1.42 -7.77
N GLY A 94 8.16 -2.10 -8.52
CA GLY A 94 9.49 -1.63 -8.84
C GLY A 94 10.54 -1.88 -7.75
N SER A 95 11.81 -1.67 -8.12
CA SER A 95 12.97 -1.95 -7.28
C SER A 95 13.23 -0.90 -6.21
N ASN A 96 12.77 0.33 -6.43
CA ASN A 96 13.08 1.48 -5.58
C ASN A 96 12.27 1.45 -4.30
N ASP A 97 12.81 2.05 -3.25
CA ASP A 97 12.06 2.28 -2.04
C ASP A 97 11.27 3.56 -2.18
N PHE A 98 10.09 3.55 -1.60
CA PHE A 98 9.19 4.69 -1.64
C PHE A 98 8.28 4.70 -0.42
N GLU A 99 7.70 5.87 -0.21
CA GLU A 99 6.57 6.10 0.66
C GLU A 99 5.60 7.03 -0.09
N GLU A 100 4.36 6.58 -0.23
CA GLU A 100 3.26 7.37 -0.79
C GLU A 100 2.19 7.57 0.28
N HIS A 101 1.68 8.79 0.40
CA HIS A 101 0.59 9.09 1.34
C HIS A 101 -0.74 8.90 0.62
N LEU A 102 -1.62 8.10 1.21
CA LEU A 102 -2.99 7.85 0.78
C LEU A 102 -3.93 8.64 1.71
N PRO A 103 -4.42 9.83 1.31
CA PRO A 103 -5.19 10.69 2.20
C PRO A 103 -6.51 10.04 2.61
N LEU A 104 -6.75 9.95 3.91
CA LEU A 104 -7.91 9.22 4.45
C LEU A 104 -9.26 9.90 4.17
N HIS A 105 -9.23 11.20 3.91
CA HIS A 105 -10.39 12.00 3.55
C HIS A 105 -10.64 12.04 2.03
N GLU A 106 -9.76 11.45 1.21
CA GLU A 106 -9.95 11.39 -0.23
C GLU A 106 -11.21 10.59 -0.55
N LYS A 107 -12.07 11.15 -1.41
CA LYS A 107 -13.30 10.50 -1.85
C LYS A 107 -12.99 9.47 -2.91
N LEU A 108 -13.37 8.23 -2.64
CA LEU A 108 -13.35 7.16 -3.62
C LEU A 108 -14.64 7.17 -4.46
N GLY A 109 -14.71 6.32 -5.47
CA GLY A 109 -15.92 6.11 -6.26
C GLY A 109 -17.17 5.92 -5.38
N GLY A 110 -18.25 6.63 -5.71
CA GLY A 110 -19.49 6.64 -4.93
C GLY A 110 -19.54 7.66 -3.79
N GLY A 111 -18.50 8.48 -3.60
CA GLY A 111 -18.52 9.67 -2.74
C GLY A 111 -18.11 9.46 -1.27
N ALA A 112 -17.98 8.20 -0.84
CA ALA A 112 -17.41 7.87 0.47
C ALA A 112 -15.90 8.04 0.48
N THR A 113 -15.38 8.55 1.59
CA THR A 113 -13.95 8.71 1.86
C THR A 113 -13.25 7.37 2.08
N LEU A 114 -11.92 7.34 1.94
CA LEU A 114 -11.12 6.16 2.22
C LEU A 114 -11.35 5.62 3.65
N ILE A 115 -11.38 6.49 4.67
CA ILE A 115 -11.65 6.06 6.06
C ILE A 115 -13.06 5.47 6.24
N GLU A 116 -14.08 6.04 5.59
CA GLU A 116 -15.45 5.50 5.65
C GLU A 116 -15.52 4.10 5.02
N ARG A 117 -14.80 3.87 3.92
CA ARG A 117 -14.72 2.54 3.29
C ARG A 117 -13.98 1.53 4.16
N ILE A 118 -12.87 1.93 4.80
CA ILE A 118 -12.13 1.07 5.75
C ILE A 118 -13.06 0.64 6.90
N ARG A 119 -13.80 1.58 7.50
CA ARG A 119 -14.75 1.28 8.58
C ARG A 119 -15.84 0.31 8.12
N ALA A 120 -16.41 0.52 6.93
CA ALA A 120 -17.47 -0.35 6.40
C ALA A 120 -17.00 -1.77 6.07
N TYR A 121 -15.77 -1.94 5.57
CA TYR A 121 -15.26 -3.27 5.19
C TYR A 121 -14.69 -4.07 6.37
N GLU A 122 -14.44 -3.45 7.54
CA GLU A 122 -14.03 -4.20 8.72
C GLU A 122 -15.15 -5.12 9.21
N GLU A 123 -16.40 -4.64 9.20
CA GLU A 123 -17.58 -5.43 9.60
C GLU A 123 -17.74 -6.71 8.75
N ALA A 124 -17.20 -6.69 7.52
CA ALA A 124 -17.20 -7.80 6.58
C ALA A 124 -15.91 -8.64 6.60
N ASP A 125 -14.96 -8.38 7.51
CA ASP A 125 -13.58 -8.93 7.49
C ASP A 125 -12.94 -8.81 6.09
N GLY A 126 -13.13 -7.64 5.48
CA GLY A 126 -12.76 -7.35 4.12
C GLY A 126 -11.29 -7.02 3.90
N TRP A 127 -10.99 -6.63 2.68
CA TRP A 127 -9.65 -6.35 2.18
C TRP A 127 -9.63 -5.00 1.47
N LEU A 128 -8.61 -4.20 1.79
CA LEU A 128 -8.20 -3.04 0.98
C LEU A 128 -7.27 -3.56 -0.10
N VAL A 129 -7.48 -3.13 -1.33
CA VAL A 129 -6.68 -3.54 -2.48
C VAL A 129 -6.10 -2.32 -3.17
N ILE A 130 -4.77 -2.27 -3.28
CA ILE A 130 -4.06 -1.30 -4.12
C ILE A 130 -3.66 -2.02 -5.40
N THR A 131 -4.32 -1.70 -6.51
CA THR A 131 -3.96 -2.20 -7.84
C THR A 131 -2.94 -1.26 -8.45
N VAL A 132 -1.72 -1.78 -8.66
CA VAL A 132 -0.60 -1.04 -9.25
C VAL A 132 -0.49 -1.39 -10.73
N THR A 133 -0.39 -0.36 -11.56
CA THR A 133 -0.09 -0.42 -12.99
C THR A 133 1.20 0.33 -13.28
N THR A 134 1.65 0.37 -14.54
CA THR A 134 2.83 1.14 -14.94
C THR A 134 2.71 2.64 -14.71
N ASP A 135 1.49 3.18 -14.77
CA ASP A 135 1.25 4.62 -14.84
C ASP A 135 0.40 5.16 -13.68
N SER A 136 -0.16 4.25 -12.86
CA SER A 136 -1.07 4.62 -11.79
C SER A 136 -1.26 3.51 -10.77
N ASN A 137 -1.70 3.89 -9.58
CA ASN A 137 -2.30 3.02 -8.58
C ASN A 137 -3.79 3.33 -8.43
N GLN A 138 -4.59 2.33 -8.05
CA GLN A 138 -6.03 2.47 -7.79
C GLN A 138 -6.39 1.75 -6.50
N ILE A 139 -7.24 2.37 -5.68
CA ILE A 139 -7.73 1.79 -4.43
C ILE A 139 -9.11 1.19 -4.64
N SER A 140 -9.28 -0.05 -4.20
CA SER A 140 -10.57 -0.73 -4.17
C SER A 140 -10.71 -1.58 -2.90
N PHE A 141 -11.88 -2.21 -2.72
CA PHE A 141 -12.16 -3.07 -1.57
C PHE A 141 -12.82 -4.37 -2.03
N SER A 142 -12.57 -5.45 -1.29
CA SER A 142 -13.14 -6.76 -1.53
C SER A 142 -13.63 -7.38 -0.22
N SER A 143 -14.81 -8.01 -0.24
CA SER A 143 -15.31 -8.84 0.86
C SER A 143 -14.78 -10.27 0.83
N HIS A 144 -13.98 -10.61 -0.19
CA HIS A 144 -13.39 -11.94 -0.36
C HIS A 144 -11.86 -11.86 -0.28
N PRO A 145 -11.20 -12.88 0.30
CA PRO A 145 -9.75 -12.93 0.36
C PRO A 145 -9.14 -13.04 -1.05
N PRO A 146 -7.84 -12.69 -1.21
CA PRO A 146 -7.13 -12.90 -2.46
C PRO A 146 -7.21 -14.36 -2.88
N ALA A 147 -7.43 -14.61 -4.17
CA ALA A 147 -7.34 -15.95 -4.71
C ALA A 147 -5.91 -16.48 -4.48
N LYS A 148 -5.74 -17.76 -4.13
CA LYS A 148 -4.41 -18.34 -3.88
C LYS A 148 -3.40 -18.09 -5.03
N ASN A 149 -3.91 -17.94 -6.25
CA ASN A 149 -3.10 -17.67 -7.44
C ASN A 149 -2.83 -16.18 -7.71
N SER A 150 -3.62 -15.24 -7.17
CA SER A 150 -3.40 -13.80 -7.40
C SER A 150 -2.16 -13.28 -6.70
N LEU A 151 -1.71 -13.97 -5.65
CA LEU A 151 -0.47 -13.66 -4.92
C LEU A 151 0.80 -13.88 -5.76
N GLN A 152 0.74 -14.58 -6.91
CA GLN A 152 1.95 -15.00 -7.63
C GLN A 152 2.12 -14.48 -9.05
N ARG A 153 1.09 -14.00 -9.77
CA ARG A 153 1.23 -13.80 -11.23
C ARG A 153 0.31 -12.75 -11.85
N ARG A 154 0.91 -11.71 -12.44
CA ARG A 154 0.62 -11.19 -13.80
C ARG A 154 1.84 -10.45 -14.38
N SER A 155 2.89 -11.19 -14.68
CA SER A 155 3.99 -10.74 -15.55
C SER A 155 4.29 -11.84 -16.56
N HIS A 156 3.51 -11.85 -17.66
CA HIS A 156 3.83 -12.63 -18.86
C HIS A 156 3.98 -11.66 -20.03
N THR A 157 5.07 -10.91 -20.04
CA THR A 157 5.55 -10.29 -21.28
C THR A 157 6.76 -11.09 -21.74
N SER A 158 6.53 -11.95 -22.75
CA SER A 158 7.55 -12.73 -23.44
C SER A 158 8.68 -11.83 -23.94
N PRO A 159 9.96 -12.10 -23.60
CA PRO A 159 11.08 -11.46 -24.27
C PRO A 159 11.17 -11.98 -25.71
N ASN A 160 11.01 -11.02 -26.63
CA ASN A 160 11.12 -11.12 -28.07
C ASN A 160 12.40 -11.88 -28.53
N PRO A 161 12.31 -12.90 -29.39
CA PRO A 161 13.45 -13.69 -29.81
C PRO A 161 14.43 -12.91 -30.71
N LEU A 162 15.71 -13.10 -30.38
CA LEU A 162 16.91 -12.55 -31.03
C LEU A 162 16.84 -12.60 -32.57
N ARG A 163 17.02 -11.43 -33.21
CA ARG A 163 17.23 -11.29 -34.67
C ARG A 163 18.49 -12.07 -35.10
N PRO A 164 18.41 -12.90 -36.15
CA PRO A 164 19.60 -13.54 -36.73
C PRO A 164 20.46 -12.52 -37.47
N SER A 165 21.76 -12.57 -37.21
CA SER A 165 22.81 -11.83 -37.92
C SER A 165 22.90 -12.28 -39.38
N GLU A 166 22.55 -11.39 -40.33
CA GLU A 166 22.87 -11.55 -41.74
C GLU A 166 24.38 -11.35 -41.93
N ARG A 167 25.09 -12.45 -42.23
CA ARG A 167 26.42 -12.39 -42.84
C ARG A 167 26.24 -12.64 -44.34
N SER A 168 26.72 -11.70 -45.15
CA SER A 168 27.14 -11.93 -46.54
C SER A 168 28.54 -11.37 -46.69
#